data_AF-A0A158D347-F1
#
_entry.id   AF-A0A158D347-F1
#
_cell.length_a   1.000
_cell.length_b   1.000
_cell.length_c   1.000
_cell.angle_alpha   90.00
_cell.angle_beta   90.00
_cell.angle_gamma   90.00
#
_symmetry.space_group_name_H-M   'P 1'
#
loop_
_entity.id
_entity.type
_entity.pdbx_description
1 polymer ?
#
loop_
_entity_poly.entity_id
_entity_poly.type
_entity_poly.pdbx_seq_one_letter_code
_entity_poly.pdbx_strand_id
1 'polypeptide(L)' 'MDKLLKIAQDCGFSVVLEGRIGTQEYNSVSGPLQALEKFAEVIRDTALQEQSRQDE' A
#
# COMPACT_ATOMS: atom_id res chain seq x y z
N MET A 1 2.57 -11.68 -0.41
CA MET A 1 1.59 -10.57 -0.47
C MET A 1 2.37 -9.31 -0.80
N ASP A 2 1.87 -8.52 -1.75
CA ASP A 2 2.56 -7.33 -2.24
C ASP A 2 2.87 -6.34 -1.10
N LYS A 3 4.06 -5.71 -1.10
CA LYS A 3 4.51 -4.79 -0.02
C LYS A 3 3.48 -3.67 0.19
N LEU A 4 2.91 -3.17 -0.90
CA LEU A 4 1.91 -2.11 -0.87
C LEU A 4 0.59 -2.56 -0.21
N LEU A 5 0.14 -3.78 -0.53
CA LEU A 5 -1.08 -4.33 0.05
C LEU A 5 -0.91 -4.64 1.53
N LYS A 6 0.29 -5.02 1.96
CA LYS A 6 0.61 -5.22 3.38
C LYS A 6 0.49 -3.90 4.15
N ILE A 7 1.08 -2.81 3.62
CA ILE A 7 0.97 -1.46 4.22
C ILE A 7 -0.49 -1.02 4.29
N ALA A 8 -1.28 -1.23 3.23
CA ALA A 8 -2.70 -0.90 3.23
C ALA A 8 -3.44 -1.63 4.37
N GLN A 9 -3.18 -2.93 4.53
CA GLN A 9 -3.79 -3.75 5.57
C GLN A 9 -3.38 -3.29 6.99
N ASP A 10 -2.10 -2.99 7.21
CA ASP A 10 -1.60 -2.49 8.50
C ASP A 10 -2.16 -1.09 8.83
N CYS A 11 -2.47 -0.28 7.81
CA CYS A 11 -3.13 1.03 7.98
C CYS A 11 -4.65 0.92 8.26
N GLY A 12 -5.22 -0.29 8.18
CA GLY A 12 -6.64 -0.55 8.44
C GLY A 12 -7.53 -0.62 7.20
N PHE A 13 -6.96 -0.73 6.01
CA PHE A 13 -7.74 -1.06 4.81
C PHE A 13 -8.09 -2.55 4.76
N SER A 14 -9.31 -2.84 4.32
CA SER A 14 -9.69 -4.16 3.84
C SER A 14 -9.15 -4.34 2.43
N VAL A 15 -8.39 -5.42 2.20
CA VAL A 15 -7.83 -5.75 0.89
C VAL A 15 -8.66 -6.87 0.27
N VAL A 16 -9.27 -6.60 -0.88
CA VAL A 16 -10.10 -7.55 -1.63
C VAL A 16 -9.44 -7.84 -2.97
N LEU A 17 -9.18 -9.11 -3.24
CA LEU A 17 -8.76 -9.56 -4.57
C LEU A 17 -9.99 -9.54 -5.48
N GLU A 18 -10.06 -8.58 -6.42
CA GLU A 18 -11.20 -8.45 -7.34
C GLU A 18 -11.13 -9.44 -8.50
N GLY A 19 -9.95 -10.01 -8.75
CA GLY A 19 -9.77 -11.11 -9.67
C GLY A 19 -8.58 -10.89 -10.60
N ARG A 20 -8.51 -11.74 -11.62
CA ARG A 20 -7.46 -11.68 -12.64
C ARG A 20 -8.10 -11.44 -14.00
N ILE A 21 -7.66 -10.39 -14.69
CA ILE A 21 -8.05 -10.12 -16.07
C ILE A 21 -6.82 -10.40 -16.94
N GLY A 22 -6.88 -11.47 -17.73
CA GLY A 22 -5.72 -11.98 -18.47
C GLY A 22 -4.61 -12.46 -17.54
N THR A 23 -3.43 -11.83 -17.62
CA THR A 23 -2.28 -12.11 -16.76
C THR A 23 -2.16 -11.16 -15.56
N GLN A 24 -3.01 -10.14 -15.48
CA GLN A 24 -2.91 -9.08 -14.48
C GLN A 24 -3.88 -9.31 -13.33
N GLU A 25 -3.37 -9.24 -12.10
CA GLU A 25 -4.14 -9.39 -10.88
C GLU A 25 -4.58 -8.02 -10.37
N TYR A 26 -5.86 -7.90 -10.04
CA TYR A 26 -6.48 -6.66 -9.56
C TYR A 26 -6.86 -6.82 -8.10
N ASN A 27 -6.39 -5.87 -7.29
CA ASN A 27 -6.68 -5.81 -5.86
C ASN A 27 -7.30 -4.44 -5.58
N SER A 28 -8.44 -4.45 -4.91
CA SER A 28 -9.09 -3.25 -4.40
C SER A 28 -8.88 -3.15 -2.89
N VAL A 29 -8.77 -1.92 -2.41
CA VAL A 29 -8.65 -1.63 -0.98
C VAL A 29 -9.76 -0.67 -0.57
N SER A 30 -10.41 -0.93 0.56
CA SER A 30 -11.48 -0.08 1.08
C SER A 30 -11.35 0.12 2.58
N GLY A 31 -11.65 1.33 3.05
CA GLY A 31 -11.42 1.71 4.43
C GLY A 31 -11.84 3.16 4.72
N PRO A 32 -11.82 3.57 5.99
CA PRO A 32 -12.15 4.94 6.38
C PRO A 32 -11.05 5.92 5.93
N LEU A 33 -11.39 7.21 5.86
CA LEU A 33 -10.45 8.27 5.47
C LEU A 33 -9.19 8.29 6.35
N GLN A 34 -9.33 7.98 7.64
CA GLN A 34 -8.22 7.90 8.59
C GLN A 34 -7.19 6.82 8.20
N ALA A 35 -7.62 5.72 7.59
CA ALA A 35 -6.72 4.71 7.07
C ALA A 35 -5.93 5.25 5.87
N LEU A 36 -6.58 6.07 5.02
CA LEU A 36 -5.92 6.73 3.88
C LEU A 36 -4.85 7.72 4.34
N GLU A 37 -5.14 8.51 5.38
CA GLU A 37 -4.19 9.46 5.96
C GLU A 37 -2.93 8.73 6.48
N LYS A 38 -3.11 7.66 7.28
CA LYS A 38 -2.01 6.83 7.77
C LYS A 38 -1.21 6.17 6.64
N PHE A 39 -1.91 5.68 5.63
CA PHE A 39 -1.27 5.05 4.48
C PHE A 39 -0.39 6.03 3.72
N ALA A 40 -0.87 7.26 3.46
CA ALA A 40 -0.07 8.30 2.81
C ALA A 40 1.18 8.67 3.61
N GLU A 41 1.08 8.73 4.94
CA GLU A 41 2.22 8.96 5.83
C GLU A 41 3.26 7.84 5.74
N VAL A 42 2.84 6.57 5.88
CA VAL A 42 3.75 5.42 5.81
C VAL A 42 4.44 5.32 4.46
N ILE A 43 3.73 5.60 3.36
CA ILE A 43 4.30 5.59 2.01
C ILE A 43 5.34 6.70 1.84
N ARG A 44 5.05 7.91 2.32
CA ARG A 44 6.01 9.02 2.29
C ARG A 44 7.28 8.67 3.07
N ASP A 45 7.13 8.13 4.27
CA ASP A 45 8.27 7.79 5.12
C ASP A 45 9.09 6.64 4.52
N THR A 46 8.42 5.64 3.92
CA THR A 46 9.08 4.54 3.21
C THR A 46 9.85 5.05 1.99
N ALA A 47 9.28 5.98 1.21
CA ALA A 47 9.95 6.57 0.05
C ALA A 47 11.17 7.41 0.44
N LEU A 48 11.08 8.16 1.54
CA LEU A 48 12.21 8.92 2.08
C LEU A 48 13.35 8.00 2.56
N GLN A 49 13.02 6.90 3.23
CA GLN A 49 13.99 5.89 3.68
C GLN A 49 14.73 5.24 2.51
N GLU A 50 14.04 4.98 1.39
CA GLU A 50 14.66 4.40 0.19
C GLU A 50 15.55 5.40 -0.55
N GLN A 51 15.23 6.69 -0.55
CA GLN A 51 16.10 7.74 -1.09
C GLN A 51 17.38 7.92 -0.27
N SER A 52 17.28 7.96 1.06
CA SER A 52 18.47 8.04 1.93
C SER A 52 19.43 6.85 1.78
N ARG A 53 18.96 5.71 1.24
CA ARG A 53 19.77 4.53 0.96
C ARG A 53 20.39 4.51 -0.44
N GLN A 54 19.99 5.41 -1.33
CA GLN A 54 20.56 5.56 -2.68
C GLN A 54 21.62 6.66 -2.76
N ASP A 55 21.66 7.56 -1.78
CA ASP A 55 22.65 8.64 -1.63
C ASP A 55 23.90 8.24 -0.81
N GLU A 56 24.03 6.97 -0.40
CA GLU A 56 25.20 6.42 0.33
C GLU A 56 26.01 5.42 -0.52
#